data_AF-A0A2P4SP85-F1
#
_entry.id   AF-A0A2P4SP85-F1
#
_cell.length_a   1.000
_cell.length_b   1.000
_cell.length_c   1.000
_cell.angle_alpha   90.00
_cell.angle_beta   90.00
_cell.angle_gamma   90.00
#
_symmetry.space_group_name_H-M   'P 1'
#
loop_
_entity.id
_entity.type
_entity.pdbx_description
1 polymer ?
#
loop_
_entity_poly.entity_id
_entity_poly.type
_entity_poly.pdbx_seq_one_letter_code
_entity_poly.pdbx_strand_id
1 'polypeptide(L)'
;AEAEEDCHSDLVRTDDNERSGEANLQAELQMFRAQWMFELAPGVSSSGLEPLPCRTSSRGSGVKSVDTRGKQEIAKEEKAKELFLKAVEEEQNGALYEAIKFYRLAMQLVPDIEFKIAYTRSPDGDGVGKRW
;
A
#
# COMPACT_ATOMS: atom_id res chain seq x y z
N ALA A 1 -35.89 -46.91 -40.20
CA ALA A 1 -35.13 -47.03 -38.94
C ALA A 1 -33.83 -47.71 -39.34
N GLU A 2 -32.64 -47.14 -39.19
CA GLU A 2 -32.18 -45.99 -38.40
C GLU A 2 -30.97 -45.34 -39.10
N ALA A 3 -30.70 -44.09 -38.74
CA ALA A 3 -29.66 -43.24 -39.31
C ALA A 3 -28.27 -43.61 -38.79
N GLU A 4 -27.27 -43.57 -39.67
CA GLU A 4 -25.86 -43.55 -39.30
C GLU A 4 -25.28 -42.16 -39.59
N GLU A 5 -25.34 -41.28 -38.58
CA GLU A 5 -24.58 -40.03 -38.53
C GLU A 5 -23.12 -40.36 -38.17
N ASP A 6 -22.24 -40.27 -39.16
CA ASP A 6 -20.78 -40.31 -38.98
C ASP A 6 -20.24 -38.92 -38.66
N CYS A 7 -19.25 -38.91 -37.77
CA CYS A 7 -18.61 -37.77 -37.13
C CYS A 7 -18.15 -36.66 -38.10
N HIS A 8 -18.50 -35.42 -37.78
CA HIS A 8 -17.61 -34.29 -38.06
C HIS A 8 -17.50 -33.39 -36.82
N SER A 9 -16.45 -33.68 -36.04
CA SER A 9 -15.87 -32.73 -35.10
C SER A 9 -15.40 -31.50 -35.88
N ASP A 10 -16.22 -30.46 -35.98
CA ASP A 10 -15.79 -29.19 -36.56
C ASP A 10 -15.23 -28.27 -35.46
N LEU A 11 -13.92 -28.37 -35.32
CA LEU A 11 -13.07 -27.46 -34.59
C LEU A 11 -12.87 -26.21 -35.47
N VAL A 12 -13.88 -25.33 -35.53
CA VAL A 12 -13.75 -24.02 -36.20
C VAL A 12 -13.70 -22.88 -35.18
N ARG A 13 -12.44 -22.44 -35.02
CA ARG A 13 -11.94 -21.09 -34.81
C ARG A 13 -12.57 -20.27 -33.69
N THR A 14 -11.86 -20.29 -32.57
CA THR A 14 -11.76 -19.16 -31.66
C THR A 14 -11.53 -17.89 -32.46
N ASP A 15 -12.49 -16.99 -32.29
CA ASP A 15 -12.54 -15.62 -32.75
C ASP A 15 -11.21 -14.87 -32.54
N ASP A 16 -10.57 -14.45 -33.63
CA ASP A 16 -9.35 -13.62 -33.64
C ASP A 16 -9.65 -12.14 -33.26
N ASN A 17 -10.90 -11.78 -33.00
CA ASN A 17 -11.36 -10.42 -32.73
C ASN A 17 -11.31 -10.04 -31.23
N GLU A 18 -11.41 -10.99 -30.31
CA GLU A 18 -11.20 -10.78 -28.87
C GLU A 18 -9.74 -10.39 -28.52
N ARG A 19 -8.77 -10.90 -29.29
CA ARG A 19 -7.32 -10.63 -29.08
C ARG A 19 -6.94 -9.18 -29.40
N SER A 20 -7.67 -8.53 -30.31
CA SER A 20 -7.38 -7.14 -30.69
C SER A 20 -7.99 -6.14 -29.69
N GLY A 21 -9.13 -6.48 -29.09
CA GLY A 21 -9.76 -5.69 -28.02
C GLY A 21 -8.96 -5.71 -26.72
N GLU A 22 -8.41 -6.88 -26.32
CA GLU A 22 -7.56 -6.97 -25.13
C GLU A 22 -6.29 -6.13 -25.25
N ALA A 23 -5.69 -6.04 -26.44
CA ALA A 23 -4.44 -5.33 -26.65
C ALA A 23 -4.65 -3.81 -26.53
N ASN A 24 -5.79 -3.31 -27.01
CA ASN A 24 -6.20 -1.92 -26.85
C ASN A 24 -6.46 -1.59 -25.36
N LEU A 25 -7.22 -2.44 -24.66
CA LEU A 25 -7.48 -2.27 -23.23
C LEU A 25 -6.19 -2.31 -22.40
N GLN A 26 -5.27 -3.22 -22.75
CA GLN A 26 -3.96 -3.32 -22.11
C GLN A 26 -3.15 -2.05 -22.32
N ALA A 27 -3.17 -1.45 -23.51
CA ALA A 27 -2.48 -0.19 -23.78
C ALA A 27 -3.06 0.97 -22.95
N GLU A 28 -4.39 1.10 -22.87
CA GLU A 28 -5.07 2.09 -22.04
C GLU A 28 -4.70 1.94 -20.55
N LEU A 29 -4.69 0.70 -20.04
CA LEU A 29 -4.29 0.41 -18.66
C LEU A 29 -2.82 0.77 -18.39
N GLN A 30 -1.92 0.54 -19.36
CA GLN A 30 -0.52 0.94 -19.23
C GLN A 30 -0.37 2.46 -19.19
N MET A 31 -1.12 3.19 -20.01
CA MET A 31 -1.13 4.66 -19.99
C MET A 31 -1.63 5.19 -18.64
N PHE A 32 -2.72 4.61 -18.11
CA PHE A 32 -3.24 4.97 -16.79
C PHE A 32 -2.21 4.69 -15.68
N ARG A 33 -1.57 3.52 -15.68
CA ARG A 33 -0.52 3.19 -14.70
C ARG A 33 0.65 4.16 -14.77
N ALA A 34 1.09 4.54 -15.96
CA ALA A 34 2.16 5.51 -16.14
C ALA A 34 1.78 6.90 -15.60
N GLN A 35 0.56 7.38 -15.90
CA GLN A 35 0.04 8.65 -15.38
C GLN A 35 -0.08 8.63 -13.85
N TRP A 36 -0.64 7.56 -13.30
CA TRP A 36 -0.78 7.37 -11.86
C TRP A 36 0.57 7.38 -11.14
N MET A 37 1.57 6.67 -11.68
CA MET A 37 2.92 6.69 -11.11
C MET A 37 3.58 8.07 -11.16
N PHE A 38 3.30 8.86 -12.19
CA PHE A 38 3.84 10.23 -12.32
C PHE A 38 3.25 11.18 -11.29
N GLU A 39 1.96 11.06 -10.99
CA GLU A 39 1.28 11.85 -9.96
C GLU A 39 1.77 11.51 -8.54
N LEU A 40 2.07 10.24 -8.28
CA LEU A 40 2.65 9.79 -7.01
C LEU A 40 4.12 10.20 -6.81
N ALA A 41 4.83 10.62 -7.85
CA ALA A 41 6.22 11.03 -7.73
C ALA A 41 6.32 12.36 -6.95
N PRO A 42 7.05 12.40 -5.82
CA PRO A 42 7.09 13.59 -4.97
C PRO A 42 7.86 14.71 -5.68
N GLY A 43 7.12 15.66 -6.27
CA GLY A 43 7.71 16.86 -6.88
C GLY A 43 6.96 17.49 -8.05
N VAL A 44 5.81 16.95 -8.50
CA VAL A 44 5.15 17.42 -9.73
C VAL A 44 3.84 18.19 -9.57
N SER A 45 3.48 18.61 -8.36
CA SER A 45 2.43 19.61 -8.18
C SER A 45 2.90 20.94 -8.80
N SER A 46 2.26 21.28 -9.91
CA SER A 46 2.54 22.44 -10.75
C SER A 46 2.57 23.76 -9.96
N SER A 47 3.61 24.52 -10.27
CA SER A 47 3.96 25.87 -9.84
C SER A 47 2.83 26.88 -10.04
N GLY A 48 2.36 27.49 -8.94
CA GLY A 48 1.73 28.81 -8.93
C GLY A 48 2.81 29.87 -8.65
N LEU A 49 3.07 30.73 -9.63
CA LEU A 49 4.11 31.75 -9.67
C LEU A 49 3.87 32.88 -8.65
N GLU A 50 4.93 33.32 -7.96
CA GLU A 50 5.42 34.71 -7.98
C GLU A 50 6.88 34.75 -7.46
N PRO A 51 7.83 35.42 -8.17
CA PRO A 51 9.23 35.54 -7.74
C PRO A 51 9.56 36.96 -7.23
N LEU A 52 10.00 37.12 -5.97
CA LEU A 52 10.81 38.28 -5.54
C LEU A 52 11.76 37.95 -4.37
N PRO A 53 12.87 38.71 -4.19
CA PRO A 53 14.17 38.15 -3.83
C PRO A 53 14.60 38.33 -2.36
N CYS A 54 15.32 37.31 -1.89
CA CYS A 54 16.42 37.27 -0.92
C CYS A 54 16.50 38.31 0.23
N ARG A 55 16.47 37.78 1.47
CA ARG A 55 17.59 37.71 2.46
C ARG A 55 16.97 37.21 3.78
N THR A 56 17.36 36.06 4.32
CA THR A 56 18.61 35.87 5.06
C THR A 56 19.13 34.43 5.01
N SER A 57 20.43 34.31 4.79
CA SER A 57 21.26 33.11 4.85
C SER A 57 21.02 32.21 6.05
N SER A 58 20.98 30.88 5.85
CA SER A 58 22.14 30.04 6.20
C SER A 58 21.95 28.56 5.79
N ARG A 59 22.86 28.13 4.91
CA ARG A 59 23.54 26.82 4.86
C ARG A 59 22.71 25.53 4.81
N GLY A 60 22.88 24.84 3.68
CA GLY A 60 22.87 23.37 3.57
C GLY A 60 21.98 22.91 2.43
N SER A 61 22.41 22.96 1.17
CA SER A 61 23.28 21.92 0.57
C SER A 61 23.28 20.62 1.37
N GLY A 62 22.43 19.70 0.94
CA GLY A 62 22.28 18.39 1.56
C GLY A 62 21.73 17.38 0.56
N VAL A 63 22.36 17.31 -0.62
CA VAL A 63 22.39 16.03 -1.33
C VAL A 63 23.01 15.02 -0.37
N LYS A 64 22.36 13.85 -0.20
CA LYS A 64 22.60 12.78 0.79
C LYS A 64 21.66 12.82 1.99
N SER A 65 20.49 12.20 1.85
CA SER A 65 20.08 11.23 2.86
C SER A 65 18.97 10.29 2.40
N VAL A 66 19.34 9.23 1.69
CA VAL A 66 18.46 8.05 1.58
C VAL A 66 18.53 7.21 2.87
N ASP A 67 19.69 7.16 3.53
CA ASP A 67 19.93 6.30 4.69
C ASP A 67 19.34 6.83 6.01
N THR A 68 19.36 8.15 6.28
CA THR A 68 18.73 8.66 7.53
C THR A 68 17.21 8.71 7.43
N ARG A 69 16.65 8.70 6.23
CA ARG A 69 15.20 8.61 6.01
C ARG A 69 14.68 7.24 6.41
N GLY A 70 15.34 6.16 5.98
CA GLY A 70 14.98 4.78 6.40
C GLY A 70 15.14 4.58 7.91
N LYS A 71 16.21 5.09 8.52
CA LYS A 71 16.40 5.03 9.99
C LYS A 71 15.32 5.79 10.76
N GLN A 72 14.92 6.97 10.28
CA GLN A 72 13.83 7.74 10.90
C GLN A 72 12.48 7.06 10.74
N GLU A 73 12.23 6.41 9.60
CA GLU A 73 11.03 5.63 9.33
C GLU A 73 10.89 4.43 10.27
N ILE A 74 11.99 3.70 10.49
CA ILE A 74 12.06 2.59 11.46
C ILE A 74 11.76 3.08 12.88
N ALA A 75 12.37 4.19 13.32
CA ALA A 75 12.12 4.75 14.64
C ALA A 75 10.66 5.23 14.84
N LYS A 76 10.04 5.79 13.78
CA LYS A 76 8.61 6.16 13.80
C LYS A 76 7.71 4.93 13.89
N GLU A 77 8.05 3.87 13.18
CA GLU A 77 7.35 2.59 13.24
C GLU A 77 7.43 1.97 14.63
N GLU A 78 8.62 1.88 15.24
CA GLU A 78 8.77 1.34 16.59
C GLU A 78 7.93 2.10 17.61
N LYS A 79 7.96 3.43 17.56
CA LYS A 79 7.12 4.26 18.43
C LYS A 79 5.62 4.08 18.18
N ALA A 80 5.21 3.93 16.92
CA ALA A 80 3.82 3.65 16.59
C ALA A 80 3.37 2.28 17.12
N LYS A 81 4.24 1.26 17.10
CA LYS A 81 3.98 -0.06 17.67
C LYS A 81 3.77 0.00 19.17
N GLU A 82 4.63 0.71 19.90
CA GLU A 82 4.48 0.89 21.35
C GLU A 82 3.14 1.52 21.71
N LEU A 83 2.75 2.57 20.98
CA LEU A 83 1.47 3.25 21.20
C LEU A 83 0.28 2.34 20.89
N PHE A 84 0.35 1.55 19.82
CA PHE A 84 -0.71 0.59 19.46
C PHE A 84 -0.86 -0.49 20.53
N LEU A 85 0.24 -1.09 20.99
CA LEU A 85 0.22 -2.11 22.05
C LEU A 85 -0.38 -1.55 23.34
N LYS A 86 -0.03 -0.31 23.70
CA LYS A 86 -0.63 0.37 24.85
C LYS A 86 -2.13 0.60 24.67
N ALA A 87 -2.56 0.99 23.48
CA ALA A 87 -3.99 1.16 23.19
C ALA A 87 -4.77 -0.14 23.39
N VAL A 88 -4.21 -1.27 22.93
CA VAL A 88 -4.79 -2.61 23.08
C VAL A 88 -4.89 -3.04 24.55
N GLU A 89 -3.92 -2.67 25.39
CA GLU A 89 -3.98 -2.89 26.83
C GLU A 89 -5.11 -2.07 27.49
N GLU A 90 -5.19 -0.77 27.20
CA GLU A 90 -6.24 0.10 27.73
C GLU A 90 -7.64 -0.33 27.28
N GLU A 91 -7.77 -0.83 26.05
CA GLU A 91 -9.02 -1.38 25.53
C GLU A 91 -9.48 -2.62 26.32
N GLN A 92 -8.56 -3.56 26.60
CA GLN A 92 -8.83 -4.73 27.42
C GLN A 92 -9.15 -4.37 28.88
N ASN A 93 -8.56 -3.29 29.39
CA ASN A 93 -8.85 -2.74 30.71
C ASN A 93 -10.18 -1.95 30.76
N GLY A 94 -10.84 -1.74 29.62
CA GLY A 94 -12.08 -0.96 29.51
C GLY A 94 -11.88 0.55 29.51
N ALA A 95 -10.64 1.04 29.48
CA ALA A 95 -10.29 2.45 29.40
C ALA A 95 -10.33 2.95 27.93
N LEU A 96 -11.52 2.90 27.33
CA LEU A 96 -11.71 3.17 25.89
C LEU A 96 -11.25 4.58 25.47
N TYR A 97 -11.41 5.58 26.34
CA TYR A 97 -11.03 6.95 26.02
C TYR A 97 -9.51 7.09 25.87
N GLU A 98 -8.76 6.41 26.73
CA GLU A 98 -7.30 6.30 26.70
C GLU A 98 -6.84 5.47 25.49
N ALA A 99 -7.49 4.34 25.22
CA ALA A 99 -7.22 3.52 24.05
C ALA A 99 -7.35 4.31 22.74
N ILE A 100 -8.47 5.02 22.55
CA ILE A 100 -8.71 5.84 21.36
C ILE A 100 -7.64 6.94 21.20
N LYS A 101 -7.17 7.56 22.30
CA LYS A 101 -6.07 8.54 22.24
C LYS A 101 -4.80 7.89 21.68
N PHE A 102 -4.42 6.74 22.21
CA PHE A 102 -3.19 6.04 21.80
C PHE A 102 -3.28 5.53 20.36
N TYR A 103 -4.41 4.98 19.93
CA TYR A 103 -4.63 4.57 18.53
C TYR A 103 -4.46 5.73 17.56
N ARG A 104 -5.06 6.90 17.86
CA ARG A 104 -4.93 8.09 17.00
C ARG A 104 -3.48 8.55 16.89
N LEU A 105 -2.72 8.51 17.98
CA LEU A 105 -1.30 8.87 17.97
C LEU A 105 -0.46 7.88 17.16
N ALA A 106 -0.75 6.57 17.24
CA ALA A 106 -0.07 5.55 16.46
C ALA A 106 -0.31 5.76 14.95
N MET A 107 -1.56 5.98 14.53
CA MET A 107 -1.92 6.27 13.14
C MET A 107 -1.31 7.57 12.60
N GLN A 108 -1.15 8.59 13.45
CA GLN A 108 -0.48 9.84 13.04
C GLN A 108 1.00 9.64 12.73
N LEU A 109 1.66 8.70 13.41
CA LEU A 109 3.07 8.36 13.12
C LEU A 109 3.16 7.45 11.89
N VAL A 110 2.31 6.43 11.83
CA VAL A 110 2.28 5.41 10.78
C VAL A 110 0.82 5.06 10.47
N PRO A 111 0.24 5.57 9.37
CA PRO A 111 -1.18 5.41 9.06
C PRO A 111 -1.63 3.94 8.89
N ASP A 112 -0.73 3.07 8.45
CA ASP A 112 -0.93 1.65 8.17
C ASP A 112 -0.41 0.74 9.30
N ILE A 113 -0.20 1.28 10.51
CA ILE A 113 0.41 0.56 11.63
C ILE A 113 -0.32 -0.75 11.99
N GLU A 114 -1.65 -0.77 11.86
CA GLU A 114 -2.47 -1.95 12.15
C GLU A 114 -2.08 -3.12 11.23
N PHE A 115 -1.86 -2.84 9.94
CA PHE A 115 -1.42 -3.82 8.96
C PHE A 115 0.01 -4.28 9.22
N LYS A 116 0.90 -3.35 9.60
CA LYS A 116 2.31 -3.69 9.91
C LYS A 116 2.43 -4.60 11.12
N ILE A 117 1.65 -4.35 12.17
CA ILE A 117 1.65 -5.19 13.38
C ILE A 117 1.02 -6.55 13.08
N ALA A 118 -0.10 -6.60 12.37
CA ALA A 118 -0.76 -7.84 11.98
C ALA A 118 0.14 -8.75 11.13
N TYR A 119 0.96 -8.17 10.25
CA TYR A 119 1.91 -8.92 9.42
C TYR A 119 3.11 -9.47 10.23
N THR A 120 3.58 -8.74 11.25
CA THR A 120 4.63 -9.25 12.17
C THR A 120 4.11 -10.29 13.15
N ARG A 121 2.82 -10.25 13.48
CA ARG A 121 2.12 -11.30 14.22
C ARG A 121 1.77 -12.42 13.24
N SER A 122 2.78 -13.07 12.68
CA SER A 122 2.57 -14.33 11.98
C SER A 122 1.82 -15.29 12.93
N PRO A 123 0.74 -15.97 12.50
CA PRO A 123 -0.01 -16.90 13.35
C PRO A 123 0.82 -18.13 13.78
N ASP A 124 2.05 -18.27 13.30
CA ASP A 124 3.01 -19.32 13.70
C ASP A 124 3.75 -19.01 15.02
N GLY A 125 3.04 -18.38 15.96
CA GLY A 125 3.53 -18.08 17.30
C GLY A 125 2.65 -18.75 18.35
N ASP A 126 2.99 -20.01 18.62
CA ASP A 126 2.71 -20.76 19.86
C ASP A 126 1.52 -21.76 19.83
N GLY A 127 1.89 -23.03 19.63
CA GLY A 127 1.03 -24.18 19.83
C GLY A 127 0.74 -24.41 21.30
N VAL A 128 -0.48 -24.07 21.74
CA VAL A 128 -1.10 -24.76 22.88
C VAL A 128 -2.24 -25.61 22.35
N GLY A 129 -1.91 -26.89 22.18
CA GLY A 129 -2.83 -27.95 21.81
C GLY A 129 -4.14 -27.88 22.57
N LYS A 130 -5.23 -28.04 21.84
CA LYS A 130 -6.53 -28.40 22.38
C LYS A 130 -6.85 -29.74 21.73
N ARG A 131 -6.54 -30.83 22.45
CA ARG A 131 -7.18 -32.11 22.19
C ARG A 131 -8.64 -31.94 22.58
N TRP A 132 -9.54 -32.26 21.67
CA TRP A 132 -10.84 -32.86 21.94
C TRP A 132 -11.27 -33.63 20.69
#